data_AF-A0A933JG68-F1
#
_entry.id   AF-A0A933JG68-F1
#
_cell.length_a   1.000
_cell.length_b   1.000
_cell.length_c   1.000
_cell.angle_alpha   90.00
_cell.angle_beta   90.00
_cell.angle_gamma   90.00
#
_symmetry.space_group_name_H-M   'P 1'
#
loop_
_entity.id
_entity.type
_entity.pdbx_description
1 polymer ?
#
loop_
_entity_poly.entity_id
_entity_poly.type
_entity_poly.pdbx_seq_one_letter_code
_entity_poly.pdbx_strand_id
1 'polypeptide(L)' 'MKSIESFEKSRQFEQAKQIAFAAATLDADKNSFPNDAREIASRCVSDLHRLAEKLAGSLSSKIYL' A
#
# COMPACT_ATOMS: atom_id res chain seq x y z
N MET A 1 29.90 -2.76 -2.77
CA MET A 1 28.75 -2.28 -1.97
C MET A 1 27.41 -2.18 -2.73
N LYS A 2 27.31 -2.48 -4.04
CA LYS A 2 26.03 -2.39 -4.79
C LYS A 2 24.93 -3.39 -4.39
N SER A 3 25.30 -4.52 -3.76
CA SER A 3 24.33 -5.60 -3.47
C SER A 3 23.38 -5.31 -2.32
N ILE A 4 23.79 -4.52 -1.32
CA ILE A 4 22.97 -4.23 -0.12
C ILE A 4 21.85 -3.24 -0.47
N GLU A 5 22.17 -2.14 -1.17
CA GLU A 5 21.17 -1.16 -1.62
C GLU A 5 20.13 -1.79 -2.57
N SER A 6 20.58 -2.67 -3.46
CA SER A 6 19.67 -3.40 -4.37
C SER A 6 18.74 -4.34 -3.60
N PHE A 7 19.23 -5.00 -2.56
CA PHE A 7 18.42 -5.88 -1.72
C PHE A 7 17.37 -5.09 -0.92
N GLU A 8 17.77 -3.97 -0.34
CA GLU A 8 16.87 -3.11 0.45
C GLU A 8 15.76 -2.50 -0.40
N LYS A 9 16.05 -2.07 -1.63
CA LYS A 9 15.05 -1.59 -2.59
C LYS A 9 14.05 -2.68 -2.98
N SER A 10 14.51 -3.91 -3.21
CA SER A 10 13.62 -5.05 -3.50
C SER A 10 12.70 -5.36 -2.32
N ARG A 11 13.22 -5.29 -1.09
CA ARG A 11 12.42 -5.50 0.13
C ARG A 11 11.36 -4.41 0.32
N GLN A 12 11.72 -3.14 0.12
CA GLN A 12 10.76 -2.02 0.20
C GLN A 12 9.64 -2.15 -0.84
N PHE A 13 9.98 -2.57 -2.05
CA PHE A 13 8.99 -2.80 -3.10
C PHE A 13 8.03 -3.96 -2.77
N GLU A 14 8.53 -5.04 -2.17
CA GLU A 14 7.67 -6.15 -1.73
C GLU A 14 6.73 -5.73 -0.59
N GLN A 15 7.23 -4.91 0.35
CA GLN A 15 6.39 -4.32 1.39
C GLN A 15 5.33 -3.38 0.81
N ALA A 16 5.68 -2.59 -0.20
CA ALA A 16 4.74 -1.73 -0.91
C ALA A 16 3.57 -2.54 -1.52
N LYS A 17 3.86 -3.69 -2.14
CA LYS A 17 2.82 -4.59 -2.67
C LYS A 17 1.90 -5.12 -1.57
N GLN A 18 2.46 -5.56 -0.44
CA GLN A 18 1.67 -6.06 0.68
C GLN A 18 0.73 -4.98 1.25
N ILE A 19 1.21 -3.75 1.37
CA ILE A 19 0.41 -2.60 1.84
C ILE A 19 -0.67 -2.25 0.82
N ALA A 20 -0.33 -2.20 -0.48
CA ALA A 20 -1.30 -1.93 -1.54
C ALA A 20 -2.41 -2.99 -1.58
N PHE A 21 -2.06 -4.26 -1.38
CA PHE A 21 -3.01 -5.36 -1.26
C PHE A 21 -3.92 -5.19 -0.04
N ALA A 22 -3.37 -4.87 1.13
CA ALA A 22 -4.16 -4.62 2.33
C ALA A 22 -5.13 -3.44 2.16
N ALA A 23 -4.70 -2.36 1.48
CA ALA A 23 -5.55 -1.23 1.14
C ALA A 23 -6.70 -1.64 0.21
N ALA A 24 -6.43 -2.44 -0.82
CA ALA A 24 -7.46 -2.93 -1.74
C ALA A 24 -8.49 -3.83 -1.04
N THR A 25 -8.04 -4.72 -0.16
CA THR A 25 -8.95 -5.56 0.65
C THR A 25 -9.83 -4.71 1.56
N LEU A 26 -9.24 -3.73 2.26
CA LEU A 26 -10.01 -2.81 3.09
C LEU A 26 -11.00 -1.98 2.26
N ASP A 27 -10.63 -1.56 1.05
CA ASP A 27 -11.50 -0.77 0.18
C ASP A 27 -12.70 -1.57 -0.33
N ALA A 28 -12.51 -2.85 -0.62
CA ALA A 28 -13.59 -3.78 -0.97
C ALA A 28 -14.55 -3.98 0.21
N ASP A 29 -14.02 -4.11 1.43
CA ASP A 29 -14.80 -4.48 2.61
C ASP A 29 -15.42 -3.29 3.35
N LYS A 30 -14.90 -2.07 3.20
CA LYS A 30 -15.29 -0.89 4.02
C LYS A 30 -16.78 -0.57 3.98
N ASN A 31 -17.47 -0.93 2.89
CA ASN A 31 -18.90 -0.67 2.73
C ASN A 31 -19.76 -1.53 3.67
N SER A 32 -19.20 -2.60 4.24
CA SER A 32 -19.84 -3.39 5.29
C SER A 32 -19.85 -2.69 6.66
N PHE A 33 -19.07 -1.61 6.82
CA PHE A 33 -18.95 -0.92 8.10
C PHE A 33 -20.07 0.11 8.33
N PRO A 34 -20.43 0.37 9.61
CA PRO A 34 -21.21 1.53 9.99
C PRO A 34 -20.60 2.83 9.45
N ASN A 35 -21.42 3.88 9.26
CA ASN A 35 -21.01 5.11 8.56
C ASN A 35 -19.71 5.74 9.11
N ASP A 36 -19.59 5.90 10.43
CA ASP A 36 -18.41 6.51 11.06
C ASP A 36 -17.14 5.67 10.81
N ALA A 37 -17.26 4.34 10.90
CA ALA A 37 -16.17 3.42 10.64
C ALA A 37 -15.80 3.34 9.15
N ARG A 38 -16.77 3.51 8.24
CA ARG A 38 -16.55 3.58 6.79
C ARG A 38 -15.76 4.82 6.37
N GLU A 39 -16.00 5.96 7.03
CA GLU A 39 -15.24 7.18 6.79
C GLU A 39 -13.78 7.00 7.23
N ILE A 40 -13.56 6.45 8.42
CA ILE A 40 -12.23 6.12 8.92
C ILE A 40 -11.52 5.13 7.98
N ALA A 41 -12.20 4.06 7.57
CA ALA A 41 -11.66 3.07 6.65
C ALA A 41 -11.27 3.69 5.30
N SER A 42 -12.08 4.62 4.76
CA SER A 42 -11.76 5.31 3.52
C SER A 42 -10.50 6.19 3.62
N ARG A 43 -10.30 6.84 4.77
CA ARG A 43 -9.06 7.58 5.05
C ARG A 43 -7.86 6.62 5.15
N CYS A 44 -8.02 5.51 5.86
CA CYS A 44 -6.98 4.48 5.98
C CYS A 44 -6.57 3.89 4.62
N VAL A 45 -7.53 3.57 3.73
CA VAL A 45 -7.24 3.11 2.35
C VAL A 45 -6.36 4.12 1.62
N SER A 46 -6.70 5.40 1.69
CA SER A 46 -5.96 6.48 1.03
C SER A 46 -4.52 6.60 1.58
N ASP A 47 -4.37 6.53 2.91
CA ASP A 47 -3.05 6.61 3.57
C ASP A 47 -2.18 5.39 3.26
N LEU A 48 -2.77 4.19 3.21
CA LEU A 48 -2.06 2.96 2.86
C LEU A 48 -1.58 2.98 1.41
N HIS A 49 -2.42 3.42 0.46
CA HIS A 49 -1.99 3.62 -0.91
C HIS A 49 -0.81 4.60 -0.99
N ARG A 50 -0.92 5.76 -0.34
CA ARG A 50 0.17 6.74 -0.31
C ARG A 50 1.46 6.20 0.30
N LEU A 51 1.35 5.36 1.34
CA LEU A 51 2.52 4.70 1.95
C LEU A 51 3.15 3.70 0.99
N ALA A 52 2.34 2.89 0.30
CA ALA A 52 2.82 1.93 -0.69
C ALA A 52 3.55 2.63 -1.84
N GLU A 53 2.99 3.71 -2.39
CA GLU A 53 3.63 4.50 -3.45
C GLU A 53 4.99 5.06 -3.02
N LYS A 54 5.08 5.61 -1.80
CA LYS A 54 6.33 6.13 -1.23
C LYS A 54 7.40 5.04 -1.10
N LEU A 55 7.02 3.84 -0.66
CA LEU A 55 7.94 2.71 -0.52
C LEU A 55 8.37 2.14 -1.88
N ALA A 56 7.49 2.14 -2.86
CA ALA A 56 7.78 1.65 -4.21
C ALA A 56 8.68 2.60 -5.02
N GLY A 57 8.68 3.89 -4.68
CA GLY A 57 9.48 4.91 -5.36
C GLY A 57 9.20 4.95 -6.86
N SER A 58 10.23 4.83 -7.70
CA SER A 58 10.09 4.85 -9.16
C SER A 58 9.31 3.66 -9.74
N LEU A 59 8.98 2.65 -8.93
CA LEU A 59 8.21 1.47 -9.33
C LEU A 59 6.73 1.54 -8.91
N SER A 60 6.25 2.69 -8.44
CA SER A 60 4.87 2.87 -7.94
C SER A 60 3.78 2.38 -8.90
N SER A 61 3.96 2.51 -10.21
CA SER A 61 2.98 2.02 -11.20
C SER A 61 2.86 0.49 -11.26
N LYS A 62 3.78 -0.25 -10.63
CA LYS A 62 3.86 -1.71 -10.68
C LYS A 62 3.33 -2.40 -9.43
N ILE A 63 2.83 -1.67 -8.43
CA ILE A 63 2.29 -2.26 -7.20
C ILE A 63 0.79 -2.61 -7.30
N TYR A 64 0.13 -2.23 -8.40
CA TYR A 64 -1.29 -2.46 -8.68
C TYR A 64 -1.55 -3.35 -9.90
N LEU A 65 -0.50 -3.97 -10.46
CA LEU A 65 -0.54 -4.93 -11.57
C LEU A 65 -0.55 -6.36 -11.02
#